data_AF-A0A6L7GD86-F1
#
_entry.id   AF-A0A6L7GD86-F1
#
_cell.length_a   1.000
_cell.length_b   1.000
_cell.length_c   1.000
_cell.angle_alpha   90.00
_cell.angle_beta   90.00
_cell.angle_gamma   90.00
#
_symmetry.space_group_name_H-M   'P 1'
#
loop_
_entity.id
_entity.type
_entity.pdbx_description
1 polymer ?
#
loop_
_entity_poly.entity_id
_entity_poly.type
_entity_poly.pdbx_seq_one_letter_code
_entity_poly.pdbx_strand_id
1 'polypeptide(L)' 'MKSYLERLTHRHRRINRLIDTTKAAGIQEDLKLLKRVRLRLRDEITELQNGRRPAMR' A
#
# COMPACT_ATOMS: atom_id res chain seq x y z
N MET A 1 -5.67 0.34 20.83
CA MET A 1 -6.12 -0.41 19.63
C MET A 1 -5.96 0.49 18.41
N LYS A 2 -5.09 0.15 17.45
CA LYS A 2 -4.97 0.96 16.22
C LYS A 2 -6.19 0.74 15.34
N SER A 3 -6.78 1.81 14.80
CA SER A 3 -7.86 1.75 13.83
C SER A 3 -7.43 1.01 12.56
N TYR A 4 -8.39 0.49 11.79
CA TYR A 4 -8.09 -0.20 10.52
C TYR A 4 -7.33 0.72 9.55
N LEU A 5 -7.75 1.98 9.46
CA LEU A 5 -7.13 3.01 8.63
C LEU A 5 -5.66 3.26 9.01
N GLU A 6 -5.34 3.32 10.31
CA GLU A 6 -3.96 3.47 10.77
C GLU A 6 -3.09 2.27 10.37
N ARG A 7 -3.62 1.05 10.45
CA ARG A 7 -2.89 -0.15 10.01
C ARG A 7 -2.57 -0.11 8.52
N LEU A 8 -3.54 0.27 7.69
CA LEU A 8 -3.35 0.42 6.24
C LEU A 8 -2.33 1.52 5.93
N THR A 9 -2.43 2.66 6.60
CA THR A 9 -1.48 3.78 6.43
C THR A 9 -0.05 3.38 6.80
N HIS A 10 0.13 2.66 7.91
CA HIS A 10 1.45 2.15 8.30
C HIS A 10 2.00 1.15 7.27
N ARG A 11 1.17 0.24 6.78
CA ARG A 11 1.56 -0.73 5.75
C ARG A 11 1.95 -0.03 4.44
N HIS A 12 1.18 0.97 4.01
CA HIS A 12 1.47 1.78 2.84
C HIS A 12 2.83 2.47 2.96
N ARG A 13 3.12 3.11 4.11
CA ARG A 13 4.43 3.74 4.36
C ARG A 13 5.59 2.74 4.34
N ARG A 14 5.40 1.54 4.90
CA ARG A 14 6.43 0.49 4.90
C ARG A 14 6.76 0.05 3.48
N ILE A 15 5.75 -0.16 2.64
CA ILE A 15 5.94 -0.54 1.24
C ILE A 15 6.61 0.58 0.45
N ASN A 16 6.22 1.83 0.68
CA ASN A 16 6.87 2.97 0.03
C ASN A 16 8.37 3.00 0.35
N ARG A 17 8.74 2.87 1.63
CA ARG A 17 10.16 2.78 2.03
C ARG A 17 10.87 1.62 1.36
N LEU A 18 10.27 0.43 1.30
CA LEU A 18 10.87 -0.73 0.63
C LEU A 18 11.13 -0.46 -0.86
N ILE A 19 10.19 0.17 -1.56
CA ILE A 19 10.35 0.56 -2.97
C ILE A 19 11.51 1.54 -3.09
N ASP A 20 11.55 2.59 -2.26
CA ASP A 20 12.56 3.65 -2.34
C ASP A 20 13.97 3.13 -2.01
N THR A 21 14.09 2.14 -1.11
CA THR A 21 15.37 1.53 -0.73
C THR A 21 15.83 0.44 -1.70
N THR A 22 14.94 -0.09 -2.54
CA THR A 22 15.28 -1.17 -3.46
C THR A 22 15.93 -0.59 -4.72
N LYS A 23 17.26 -0.74 -4.83
CA LYS A 23 18.06 -0.27 -5.98
C LYS A 23 18.73 -1.38 -6.79
N ALA A 24 18.52 -2.64 -6.45
CA ALA A 24 19.18 -3.76 -7.11
C ALA A 24 18.50 -4.10 -8.46
N ALA A 25 19.31 -4.24 -9.52
CA ALA A 25 18.85 -4.45 -10.89
C ALA A 25 18.07 -5.77 -11.11
N GLY A 26 18.20 -6.75 -10.22
CA GLY A 26 17.47 -8.02 -10.28
C GLY A 26 16.08 -8.03 -9.62
N ILE A 27 15.68 -6.97 -8.92
CA ILE A 27 14.46 -6.94 -8.09
C ILE A 27 13.30 -6.26 -8.86
N GLN A 28 13.39 -6.16 -10.19
CA GLN A 28 12.40 -5.44 -10.99
C GLN A 28 10.98 -6.03 -10.90
N GLU A 29 10.87 -7.35 -10.84
CA GLU A 29 9.58 -8.03 -10.73
C GLU A 29 8.94 -7.83 -9.34
N ASP A 30 9.74 -7.98 -8.29
CA ASP A 30 9.30 -7.67 -6.92
C ASP A 30 8.93 -6.20 -6.76
N LEU A 31 9.66 -5.27 -7.38
CA LEU A 31 9.30 -3.85 -7.43
C LEU A 31 7.96 -3.62 -8.11
N LYS A 32 7.64 -4.36 -9.19
CA LYS A 32 6.31 -4.30 -9.81
C LYS A 32 5.24 -4.79 -8.85
N LEU A 33 5.48 -5.90 -8.14
CA LEU A 33 4.54 -6.42 -7.14
C LEU A 33 4.33 -5.41 -6.00
N LEU A 34 5.40 -4.86 -5.43
CA LEU A 34 5.34 -3.85 -4.37
C LEU A 34 4.56 -2.61 -4.81
N LYS A 35 4.78 -2.12 -6.04
CA LYS A 35 4.03 -0.99 -6.61
C LYS A 35 2.53 -1.29 -6.75
N ARG A 36 2.15 -2.51 -7.16
CA ARG A 36 0.74 -2.94 -7.21
C ARG A 36 0.11 -2.98 -5.82
N VAL A 37 0.80 -3.53 -4.84
CA VAL A 37 0.30 -3.58 -3.46
C VAL A 37 0.16 -2.17 -2.89
N ARG A 38 1.12 -1.27 -3.15
CA ARG A 38 1.03 0.14 -2.77
C ARG A 38 -0.22 0.81 -3.34
N LEU A 39 -0.50 0.62 -4.63
CA LEU A 39 -1.68 1.18 -5.28
C LEU A 39 -2.97 0.71 -4.61
N ARG A 40 -3.12 -0.61 -4.39
CA ARG A 40 -4.30 -1.16 -3.68
C ARG A 40 -4.48 -0.56 -2.30
N LEU A 41 -3.41 -0.44 -1.51
CA LEU A 41 -3.49 0.16 -0.18
C LEU A 41 -3.87 1.64 -0.24
N ARG A 42 -3.36 2.41 -1.21
CA ARG A 42 -3.74 3.81 -1.40
C ARG A 42 -5.21 3.93 -1.73
N ASP A 43 -5.70 3.09 -2.64
CA ASP A 43 -7.10 3.11 -3.07
C ASP A 43 -8.02 2.74 -1.89
N GLU A 44 -7.68 1.70 -1.13
CA GLU A 44 -8.42 1.29 0.07
C GLU A 44 -8.41 2.37 1.18
N ILE A 45 -7.26 3.03 1.40
CA ILE A 45 -7.16 4.19 2.32
C ILE A 45 -8.08 5.31 1.85
N THR A 46 -8.09 5.60 0.55
CA THR A 46 -8.89 6.68 -0.05
C THR A 46 -10.38 6.39 0.07
N GLU A 47 -10.80 5.14 -0.17
CA GLU A 47 -12.18 4.68 0.03
C GLU A 47 -12.61 4.88 1.48
N LEU A 48 -11.82 4.38 2.44
CA LEU A 48 -12.10 4.52 3.87
C LEU A 48 -12.14 5.98 4.34
N GLN A 49 -11.25 6.84 3.82
CA GLN A 49 -11.22 8.27 4.14
C GLN A 49 -12.43 9.01 3.58
N ASN A 50 -12.88 8.63 2.38
CA ASN A 50 -14.05 9.23 1.73
C ASN A 50 -15.38 8.65 2.22
N GLY A 51 -15.37 7.75 3.22
CA GLY A 51 -16.57 7.07 3.72
C GLY A 51 -17.20 6.08 2.72
N ARG A 52 -16.53 5.83 1.59
CA ARG A 52 -16.89 4.72 0.69
C ARG A 52 -16.38 3.44 1.32
N ARG A 53 -17.28 2.58 1.80
CA ARG A 53 -16.87 1.20 2.13
C ARG A 53 -16.22 0.60 0.89
N PRO A 54 -15.03 -0.03 0.99
CA PRO A 54 -14.45 -0.73 -0.14
C PRO A 54 -15.49 -1.72 -0.65
N ALA A 55 -15.75 -1.69 -1.95
CA ALA A 55 -16.66 -2.64 -2.58
C ALA A 55 -16.08 -4.04 -2.33
N MET A 56 -16.60 -4.74 -1.33
CA MET A 56 -16.31 -6.16 -1.10
C MET A 56 -16.64 -6.88 -2.41
N ARG A 57 -15.60 -7.37 -3.10
CA ARG A 57 -15.72 -8.19 -4.29
C ARG A 57 -14.86 -9.42 -4.12
#